data_AF-A0A8X8YNT5-F1
#
_entry.id   AF-A0A8X8YNT5-F1
#
_cell.length_a   1.000
_cell.length_b   1.000
_cell.length_c   1.000
_cell.angle_alpha   90.00
_cell.angle_beta   90.00
_cell.angle_gamma   90.00
#
_symmetry.space_group_name_H-M   'P 1'
#
loop_
_entity.id
_entity.type
_entity.pdbx_description
1 polymer ?
#
loop_
_entity_poly.entity_id
_entity_poly.type
_entity_poly.pdbx_seq_one_letter_code
_entity_poly.pdbx_strand_id
1 'polypeptide(L)' 'MAAYVRVQSDPAGRLVITGQPEQVDNPWGITTFKKVVNLPARINPLQTSAVFRSFTVKFKVGSVKHH' A
#
# COMPACT_ATOMS: atom_id res chain seq x y z
N MET A 1 -15.63 -2.34 -1.11
CA MET A 1 -14.33 -3.04 -1.15
C MET A 1 -13.24 -2.06 -1.57
N ALA A 2 -13.05 -1.00 -0.80
CA ALA A 2 -11.98 -0.04 -1.00
C ALA A 2 -11.09 -0.03 0.25
N ALA A 3 -9.91 -0.63 0.15
CA ALA A 3 -8.84 -0.39 1.11
C ALA A 3 -8.34 1.06 0.94
N TYR A 4 -7.91 1.69 2.04
CA TYR A 4 -7.35 3.04 1.97
C TYR A 4 -5.86 3.03 2.29
N VAL A 5 -5.14 3.91 1.59
CA VAL A 5 -3.71 4.17 1.79
C VAL A 5 -3.56 5.60 2.27
N ARG A 6 -2.75 5.80 3.31
CA ARG A 6 -2.38 7.13 3.82
C ARG A 6 -0.89 7.35 3.64
N VAL A 7 -0.52 8.58 3.30
CA VAL A 7 0.87 9.02 3.20
C VAL A 7 1.01 10.30 4.03
N GLN A 8 1.93 10.30 4.98
CA GLN A 8 2.17 11.41 5.90
C GLN A 8 3.66 11.58 6.16
N SER A 9 4.09 12.79 6.49
CA SER A 9 5.43 13.05 7.01
C SER A 9 5.40 12.94 8.53
N ASP A 10 6.32 12.18 9.13
CA ASP A 10 6.48 12.12 10.58
C ASP A 10 7.32 13.30 11.10
N PRO A 11 7.36 13.55 12.42
CA PRO A 11 8.13 14.65 12.99
C PRO A 11 9.65 14.56 12.76
N ALA A 12 10.17 13.37 12.41
CA ALA A 12 11.57 13.17 12.07
C ALA A 12 11.87 13.46 10.58
N GLY A 13 10.88 13.92 9.81
CA GLY A 13 11.03 14.21 8.39
C GLY A 13 11.06 12.97 7.50
N ARG A 14 10.44 11.86 7.94
CA ARG A 14 10.33 10.63 7.14
C ARG A 14 8.93 10.50 6.57
N LEU A 15 8.81 9.84 5.42
CA LEU A 15 7.50 9.47 4.89
C LEU A 15 7.02 8.18 5.54
N VAL A 16 5.80 8.21 6.06
CA VAL A 16 5.08 7.07 6.60
C VAL A 16 3.93 6.75 5.67
N ILE A 17 3.92 5.52 5.16
CA ILE A 17 2.86 4.97 4.31
C ILE A 17 2.15 3.88 5.10
N THR A 18 0.85 4.01 5.28
CA THR A 18 0.02 2.98 5.91
C THR A 18 -1.07 2.53 4.96
N GLY A 19 -1.37 1.24 4.98
CA GLY A 19 -2.53 0.68 4.30
C GLY A 19 -3.39 -0.09 5.29
N GLN A 20 -4.70 0.15 5.19
CA GLN A 20 -5.69 -0.53 6.01
C GLN A 20 -6.73 -1.21 5.12
N PRO A 21 -7.00 -2.52 5.34
CA PRO A 21 -8.14 -3.16 4.72
C PRO A 21 -9.42 -2.54 5.26
N GLU A 22 -10.46 -2.50 4.43
CA GLU A 22 -11.79 -2.02 4.82
C GLU A 22 -12.41 -2.92 5.91
N GLN A 23 -12.20 -4.23 5.78
CA GLN A 23 -12.69 -5.25 6.71
C GLN A 23 -11.50 -5.92 7.41
N VAL A 24 -11.51 -5.89 8.75
CA VAL A 24 -10.48 -6.50 9.59
C VAL A 24 -10.50 -8.03 9.46
N ASP A 25 -11.68 -8.63 9.47
CA ASP A 25 -11.88 -10.08 9.26
C ASP A 25 -12.11 -10.40 7.78
N ASN A 26 -11.19 -9.94 6.94
CA ASN A 26 -11.25 -10.22 5.52
C ASN A 26 -10.94 -11.70 5.25
N PRO A 27 -11.77 -12.43 4.47
CA PRO A 27 -11.57 -13.85 4.15
C PRO A 27 -10.29 -14.17 3.35
N TRP A 28 -9.67 -13.17 2.71
CA TRP A 28 -8.37 -13.31 2.03
C TRP A 28 -7.16 -13.07 2.95
N GLY A 29 -7.37 -12.79 4.25
CA GLY A 29 -6.29 -12.58 5.21
C GLY A 29 -5.42 -11.34 4.96
N ILE A 30 -5.94 -10.32 4.26
CA ILE A 30 -5.21 -9.06 4.02
C ILE A 30 -5.00 -8.36 5.36
N THR A 31 -3.75 -8.09 5.69
CA THR A 31 -3.32 -7.43 6.91
C THR A 31 -2.96 -5.97 6.68
N THR A 32 -2.94 -5.21 7.76
CA THR A 32 -2.41 -3.84 7.77
C THR A 32 -0.91 -3.81 7.49
N PHE A 33 -0.46 -2.77 6.80
CA PHE A 33 0.97 -2.53 6.62
C PHE A 33 1.36 -1.11 7.00
N LYS A 34 2.61 -0.96 7.44
CA LYS A 34 3.27 0.33 7.67
C LYS A 34 4.66 0.29 7.04
N LYS A 35 4.96 1.24 6.18
CA LYS A 35 6.30 1.44 5.61
C LYS A 35 6.80 2.82 5.98
N VAL A 36 8.01 2.87 6.52
CA VAL A 36 8.74 4.12 6.76
C VAL A 36 9.82 4.25 5.70
N VAL A 37 9.87 5.41 5.05
CA VAL A 37 10.84 5.73 4.01
C VAL A 37 11.68 6.91 4.48
N ASN A 38 12.99 6.68 4.60
CA ASN A 38 13.96 7.73 4.83
C ASN A 38 14.24 8.42 3.49
N LEU A 39 13.92 9.71 3.41
CA LEU A 39 14.29 10.52 2.27
C LEU A 39 15.73 11.02 2.43
N PRO A 40 16.49 11.16 1.34
CA PRO A 40 17.74 11.91 1.36
C PRO A 40 17.52 13.32 1.92
N ALA A 41 18.48 13.83 2.70
CA ALA A 41 18.36 15.13 3.40
C ALA A 41 18.02 16.33 2.50
N ARG A 42 18.31 16.24 1.18
CA ARG A 42 17.99 17.28 0.20
C ARG A 42 16.53 17.33 -0.25
N ILE A 43 15.71 16.32 0.08
CA ILE A 43 14.29 16.26 -0.30
C ILE A 43 13.45 16.71 0.90
N ASN A 44 12.65 17.76 0.71
CA ASN A 44 11.71 18.23 1.73
C ASN A 44 10.47 17.33 1.77
N PRO A 45 10.21 16.60 2.87
CA PRO A 45 9.04 15.73 3.01
C PRO A 45 7.71 16.51 2.95
N LEU A 46 7.70 17.79 3.32
CA LEU A 46 6.50 18.65 3.29
C LEU A 46 6.15 19.12 1.87
N GLN A 47 7.06 18.94 0.91
CA GLN A 47 6.87 19.30 -0.50
C GLN A 47 6.97 18.07 -1.41
N THR A 48 6.66 16.89 -0.87
CA THR A 48 6.64 15.63 -1.64
C THR A 48 5.20 15.21 -1.94
N SER A 49 4.91 14.87 -3.19
CA SER A 49 3.62 14.32 -3.60
C SER A 49 3.71 12.79 -3.76
N ALA A 50 2.66 12.08 -3.36
CA ALA A 50 2.52 10.65 -3.60
C ALA A 50 1.53 10.42 -4.74
N VAL A 51 1.92 9.60 -5.72
CA VAL A 51 1.04 9.16 -6.81
C VAL A 51 0.72 7.69 -6.62
N PHE A 52 -0.57 7.36 -6.50
CA PHE A 52 -1.02 5.98 -6.47
C PHE A 52 -1.30 5.49 -7.88
N ARG A 53 -0.74 4.34 -8.25
CA ARG A 53 -1.03 3.69 -9.54
C ARG A 53 -1.75 2.38 -9.27
N SER A 54 -3.03 2.32 -9.62
CA SER A 54 -3.75 1.05 -9.62
C SER A 54 -3.23 0.17 -10.75
N PHE A 55 -2.94 -1.08 -10.43
CA PHE A 55 -2.73 -2.12 -11.43
C PHE A 55 -3.72 -3.25 -11.14
N THR A 56 -4.34 -3.76 -12.19
CA THR A 56 -5.27 -4.89 -12.07
C THR A 56 -4.52 -6.16 -12.40
N VAL A 57 -4.42 -7.08 -11.45
CA VAL A 57 -3.94 -8.43 -11.72
C VAL A 57 -5.12 -9.24 -12.26
N LYS A 58 -5.07 -9.64 -13.52
CA LYS A 58 -6.03 -10.59 -14.10
C LYS A 58 -5.50 -12.01 -13.88
N PHE A 59 -6.18 -12.78 -13.05
CA PHE A 59 -5.93 -14.21 -12.93
C PHE A 59 -6.67 -14.95 -14.04
N LYS A 60 -5.95 -15.74 -14.83
CA LYS A 60 -6.55 -16.70 -15.77
C LYS A 60 -6.62 -18.05 -15.06
N VAL A 61 -7.82 -18.51 -14.75
CA VAL A 61 -8.02 -19.89 -14.29
C VAL A 61 -7.63 -20.80 -15.46
N GLY A 62 -6.52 -21.52 -15.32
CA GLY A 62 -6.18 -22.61 -16.23
C GLY A 62 -7.03 -23.83 -15.89
N SER A 63 -7.61 -24.47 -16.90
CA SER A 63 -8.29 -25.76 -16.71
C SER A 63 -7.29 -26.77 -16.18
N VAL A 64 -7.46 -27.19 -14.92
CA VAL A 64 -6.75 -28.33 -14.36
C VAL A 64 -7.29 -29.56 -15.08
N LYS A 65 -6.48 -30.20 -15.93
CA LYS A 65 -6.85 -31.52 -16.47
C LYS A 65 -6.73 -32.52 -15.33
N HIS A 66 -7.85 -33.12 -14.94
CA HIS A 66 -7.84 -34.32 -14.12
C HIS A 66 -7.29 -35.46 -14.98
N HIS A 67 -6.22 -36.11 -14.51
CA HIS A 67 -5.76 -37.40 -15.03
C HIS A 67 -6.50 -38.51 -14.29
#